data_AF-A0A240UPB1-F1
#
_entry.id   AF-A0A240UPB1-F1
#
_cell.length_a   1.000
_cell.length_b   1.000
_cell.length_c   1.000
_cell.angle_alpha   90.00
_cell.angle_beta   90.00
_cell.angle_gamma   90.00
#
_symmetry.space_group_name_H-M   'P 1'
#
loop_
_entity.id
_entity.type
_entity.pdbx_description
1 polymer ?
#
loop_
_entity_poly.entity_id
_entity_poly.type
_entity_poly.pdbx_seq_one_letter_code
_entity_poly.pdbx_strand_id
1 'polypeptide(L)'
;MTTTSPVHGGQRIAWIDAAKGACIFMVVLWHTTIFSYAQIDFGSLPLDSWWTGALTAFKPLRMPLFFLISGFLAHSAITRKSWQETFKSRVATLFWLYLLWMAINWIAISLMRTQIPGAAEIIPGEAYTLNIIEFVRGVFLADSGIWYLYALVLYFVVCKTFNRVAIPLLIVLALLQIFSEYITDVWNFKKLLDYGIFYAMGCFGRDRIAHVYAEFSAKRWVLVGAGLLASMAVARQLGIFYLPATQLFLSCLMVSFAIDTLSLILRFWQMRTLQALGKRTLPVYVIHMLLVHPLTLVMVDVELSGSLGQAIAVALPIIIATVVCAGCLLVRYLLDHGPGRALFDFPALRNRPVTQNA
;
A
#
# COMPACT_ATOMS: atom_id res chain seq x y z
N MET A 1 -33.85 20.51 28.45
CA MET A 1 -32.40 20.46 28.16
C MET A 1 -32.12 19.16 27.41
N THR A 2 -32.10 19.23 26.08
CA THR A 2 -31.77 18.13 25.18
C THR A 2 -30.25 18.01 25.10
N THR A 3 -29.69 17.01 25.77
CA THR A 3 -28.28 16.65 25.69
C THR A 3 -27.98 16.11 24.29
N THR A 4 -27.42 16.95 23.43
CA THR A 4 -26.75 16.52 22.20
C THR A 4 -25.52 15.72 22.58
N SER A 5 -25.55 14.40 22.38
CA SER A 5 -24.37 13.54 22.46
C SER A 5 -23.31 14.05 21.48
N PRO A 6 -22.03 14.21 21.89
CA PRO A 6 -20.99 14.69 21.01
C PRO A 6 -20.63 13.63 19.95
N VAL A 7 -20.26 14.13 18.78
CA VAL A 7 -20.03 13.41 17.53
C VAL A 7 -18.90 12.37 17.66
N HIS A 8 -19.25 11.10 17.87
CA HIS A 8 -18.32 9.95 17.75
C HIS A 8 -17.87 9.64 16.30
N GLY A 9 -18.28 10.44 15.31
CA GLY A 9 -17.94 10.26 13.89
C GLY A 9 -16.53 10.70 13.50
N GLY A 10 -15.97 11.72 14.17
CA GLY A 10 -14.69 12.32 13.77
C GLY A 10 -13.46 11.45 14.03
N GLN A 11 -13.43 10.74 15.17
CA GLN A 11 -12.29 9.94 15.60
C GLN A 11 -12.17 8.63 14.81
N ARG A 12 -13.30 8.04 14.41
CA ARG A 12 -13.35 6.81 13.58
C ARG A 12 -12.76 7.02 12.18
N ILE A 13 -12.89 8.22 11.61
CA ILE A 13 -12.31 8.55 10.29
C ILE A 13 -10.81 8.89 10.44
N ALA A 14 -10.44 9.56 11.52
CA ALA A 14 -9.08 10.04 11.75
C ALA A 14 -8.02 8.94 11.80
N TRP A 15 -8.31 7.79 12.43
CA TRP A 15 -7.36 6.66 12.46
C TRP A 15 -7.24 5.96 11.11
N ILE A 16 -8.34 5.90 10.33
CA ILE A 16 -8.33 5.29 9.00
C ILE A 16 -7.43 6.11 8.06
N ASP A 17 -7.58 7.43 8.07
CA ASP A 17 -6.73 8.32 7.27
C ASP A 17 -5.26 8.25 7.72
N ALA A 18 -5.00 8.26 9.03
CA ALA A 18 -3.64 8.10 9.56
C ALA A 18 -3.02 6.75 9.14
N ALA A 19 -3.79 5.66 9.23
CA ALA A 19 -3.35 4.32 8.84
C ALA A 19 -3.06 4.23 7.35
N LYS A 20 -3.92 4.79 6.48
CA LYS A 20 -3.65 4.88 5.03
C LYS A 20 -2.38 5.67 4.74
N GLY A 21 -2.18 6.79 5.45
CA GLY A 21 -0.98 7.61 5.36
C GLY A 21 0.28 6.85 5.76
N ALA A 22 0.23 6.13 6.88
CA ALA A 22 1.32 5.27 7.34
C ALA A 22 1.62 4.15 6.34
N CYS A 23 0.60 3.45 5.83
CA CYS A 23 0.76 2.40 4.83
C CYS A 23 1.42 2.92 3.55
N ILE A 24 0.94 4.02 2.97
CA ILE A 24 1.52 4.54 1.72
C ILE A 24 2.94 5.06 1.95
N PHE A 25 3.21 5.70 3.09
CA PHE A 25 4.56 6.14 3.44
C PHE A 25 5.52 4.95 3.58
N MET A 26 5.10 3.87 4.25
CA MET A 26 5.90 2.65 4.38
C MET A 26 6.15 1.96 3.02
N VAL A 27 5.22 2.06 2.07
CA VAL A 27 5.41 1.56 0.70
C VAL A 27 6.46 2.39 -0.03
N VAL A 28 6.39 3.73 0.05
CA VAL A 28 7.41 4.60 -0.54
C VAL A 28 8.77 4.35 0.11
N LEU A 29 8.82 4.28 1.45
CA LEU A 29 10.03 3.97 2.22
C LEU A 29 10.66 2.64 1.80
N TRP A 30 9.85 1.60 1.59
CA TRP A 30 10.35 0.33 1.07
C TRP A 30 11.03 0.51 -0.29
N HIS A 31 10.37 1.11 -1.27
CA HIS A 31 10.90 1.25 -2.63
C HIS A 31 12.12 2.18 -2.69
N THR A 32 12.12 3.27 -1.92
CA THR A 32 13.30 4.14 -1.82
C THR A 32 14.47 3.42 -1.17
N THR A 33 14.22 2.51 -0.22
CA THR A 33 15.30 1.72 0.39
C THR A 33 15.87 0.70 -0.58
N ILE A 34 15.02 -0.14 -1.18
CA ILE A 34 15.50 -1.27 -2.01
C ILE A 34 16.05 -0.84 -3.37
N PHE A 35 15.65 0.34 -3.86
CA PHE A 35 16.16 0.86 -5.13
C PHE A 35 17.22 1.90 -4.88
N SER A 36 16.87 3.07 -4.34
CA SER A 36 17.78 4.22 -4.31
C SER A 36 18.83 4.15 -3.20
N TYR A 37 18.43 3.87 -1.96
CA TYR A 37 19.35 3.80 -0.81
C TYR A 37 20.35 2.64 -0.95
N ALA A 38 19.92 1.52 -1.54
CA ALA A 38 20.77 0.37 -1.80
C ALA A 38 21.89 0.63 -2.82
N GLN A 39 21.86 1.74 -3.58
CA GLN A 39 22.95 2.13 -4.48
C GLN A 39 24.08 2.90 -3.78
N ILE A 40 23.84 3.42 -2.57
CA ILE A 40 24.81 4.26 -1.87
C ILE A 40 25.90 3.36 -1.29
N ASP A 41 27.15 3.76 -1.48
CA ASP A 41 28.29 3.08 -0.84
C ASP A 41 28.45 3.57 0.61
N PHE A 42 28.26 2.65 1.56
CA PHE A 42 28.42 2.89 3.00
C PHE A 42 29.77 2.41 3.54
N GLY A 43 30.70 2.03 2.67
CA GLY A 43 31.93 1.35 3.02
C GLY A 43 31.65 -0.01 3.67
N SER A 44 32.26 -0.27 4.83
CA SER A 44 32.17 -1.58 5.48
C SER A 44 30.94 -1.79 6.39
N LEU A 45 30.06 -0.80 6.54
CA LEU A 45 28.89 -0.96 7.41
C LEU A 45 27.69 -1.53 6.63
N PRO A 46 27.03 -2.59 7.13
CA PRO A 46 25.90 -3.22 6.45
C PRO A 46 24.57 -2.45 6.69
N LEU A 47 24.56 -1.12 6.58
CA LEU A 47 23.40 -0.29 6.91
C LEU A 47 22.19 -0.57 5.99
N ASP A 48 22.46 -0.88 4.72
CA ASP A 48 21.50 -1.37 3.73
C ASP A 48 20.75 -2.63 4.21
N SER A 49 21.50 -3.59 4.75
CA SER A 49 21.00 -4.88 5.19
C SER A 49 20.18 -4.75 6.48
N TRP A 50 20.62 -3.89 7.41
CA TRP A 50 19.85 -3.57 8.62
C TRP A 50 18.50 -2.94 8.28
N TRP A 51 18.50 -1.96 7.38
CA TRP A 51 17.27 -1.27 7.03
C TRP A 51 16.32 -2.14 6.21
N THR A 52 16.86 -2.91 5.28
CA THR A 52 16.09 -3.91 4.52
C THR A 52 15.50 -4.97 5.44
N GLY A 53 16.25 -5.45 6.43
CA GLY A 53 15.78 -6.39 7.45
C GLY A 53 14.64 -5.82 8.31
N ALA A 54 14.80 -4.59 8.80
CA ALA A 54 13.79 -3.88 9.58
C ALA A 54 12.49 -3.69 8.78
N LEU A 55 12.58 -3.18 7.55
CA LEU A 55 11.41 -2.94 6.69
C LEU A 55 10.76 -4.25 6.20
N THR A 56 11.52 -5.33 6.09
CA THR A 56 11.00 -6.67 5.81
C THR A 56 10.17 -7.19 6.97
N ALA A 57 10.57 -6.94 8.23
CA ALA A 57 9.76 -7.28 9.40
C ALA A 57 8.40 -6.56 9.41
N PHE A 58 8.32 -5.36 8.80
CA PHE A 58 7.09 -4.61 8.61
C PHE A 58 6.29 -4.99 7.36
N LYS A 59 6.78 -5.91 6.52
CA LYS A 59 6.07 -6.42 5.34
C LYS A 59 4.64 -6.91 5.66
N PRO A 60 4.41 -7.69 6.74
CA PRO A 60 3.07 -8.21 7.08
C PRO A 60 2.13 -7.12 7.65
N LEU A 61 2.63 -5.89 7.84
CA LEU A 61 1.80 -4.74 8.22
C LEU A 61 1.37 -3.93 7.00
N ARG A 62 2.31 -3.50 6.14
CA ARG A 62 2.07 -2.46 5.13
C ARG A 62 0.94 -2.79 4.14
N MET A 63 1.00 -3.95 3.48
CA MET A 63 0.03 -4.35 2.47
C MET A 63 -1.25 -4.93 3.09
N PRO A 64 -1.16 -5.84 4.09
CA PRO A 64 -2.36 -6.38 4.74
C PRO A 64 -3.27 -5.32 5.34
N LEU A 65 -2.72 -4.34 6.08
CA LEU A 65 -3.53 -3.25 6.65
C LEU A 65 -4.15 -2.38 5.55
N PHE A 66 -3.42 -2.09 4.48
CA PHE A 66 -3.92 -1.25 3.39
C PHE A 66 -5.07 -1.91 2.62
N PHE A 67 -4.97 -3.21 2.35
CA PHE A 67 -6.07 -3.98 1.76
C PHE A 67 -7.26 -4.12 2.70
N LEU A 68 -7.04 -4.37 3.99
CA LEU A 68 -8.10 -4.42 4.98
C LEU A 68 -8.87 -3.11 5.06
N ILE A 69 -8.18 -1.97 5.11
CA ILE A 69 -8.84 -0.66 5.09
C ILE A 69 -9.62 -0.44 3.79
N SER A 70 -9.07 -0.86 2.65
CA SER A 70 -9.75 -0.69 1.37
C SER A 70 -11.03 -1.54 1.26
N GLY A 71 -11.00 -2.77 1.76
CA GLY A 71 -12.20 -3.59 1.90
C GLY A 71 -13.22 -2.98 2.86
N PHE A 72 -12.76 -2.47 4.01
CA PHE A 72 -13.59 -1.80 5.00
C PHE A 72 -14.35 -0.59 4.42
N LEU A 73 -13.67 0.22 3.61
CA LEU A 73 -14.26 1.37 2.93
C LEU A 73 -15.16 0.97 1.75
N ALA A 74 -14.88 -0.17 1.11
CA ALA A 74 -15.67 -0.69 -0.01
C ALA A 74 -16.95 -1.43 0.43
N HIS A 75 -17.08 -1.82 1.70
CA HIS A 75 -18.20 -2.62 2.22
C HIS A 75 -19.57 -2.16 1.71
N SER A 76 -19.94 -0.88 1.87
CA SER A 76 -21.27 -0.41 1.48
C SER A 76 -21.51 -0.50 -0.02
N ALA A 77 -20.48 -0.34 -0.85
CA ALA A 77 -20.60 -0.50 -2.30
C ALA A 77 -20.74 -1.98 -2.69
N ILE A 78 -20.13 -2.88 -1.92
CA ILE A 78 -20.19 -4.32 -2.15
C ILE A 78 -21.57 -4.87 -1.73
N THR A 79 -22.01 -4.59 -0.51
CA THR A 79 -23.17 -5.25 0.12
C THR A 79 -24.51 -4.59 -0.16
N ARG A 80 -24.56 -3.26 -0.35
CA ARG A 80 -25.84 -2.52 -0.42
C ARG A 80 -26.20 -1.98 -1.80
N LYS A 81 -25.19 -1.66 -2.62
CA LYS A 81 -25.39 -0.99 -3.91
C LYS A 81 -25.53 -1.99 -5.06
N SER A 82 -26.23 -1.61 -6.13
CA SER A 82 -26.33 -2.44 -7.32
C SER A 82 -25.02 -2.46 -8.13
N TRP A 83 -24.89 -3.40 -9.08
CA TRP A 83 -23.74 -3.41 -10.00
C TRP A 83 -23.68 -2.14 -10.83
N GLN A 84 -24.82 -1.65 -11.34
CA GLN A 84 -24.90 -0.45 -12.17
C GLN A 84 -24.41 0.81 -11.44
N GLU A 85 -24.70 0.94 -10.14
CA GLU A 85 -24.27 2.08 -9.32
C GLU A 85 -22.76 2.10 -9.04
N THR A 86 -22.14 0.93 -9.00
CA THR A 86 -20.75 0.77 -8.55
C THR A 86 -19.78 0.52 -9.69
N PHE A 87 -20.25 0.01 -10.83
CA PHE A 87 -19.39 -0.35 -11.96
C PHE A 87 -18.56 0.85 -12.43
N LYS A 88 -19.19 2.00 -12.71
CA LYS A 88 -18.46 3.20 -13.16
C LYS A 88 -17.50 3.73 -12.09
N SER A 89 -17.99 3.87 -10.86
CA SER A 89 -17.26 4.56 -9.76
C SER A 89 -16.16 3.73 -9.10
N ARG A 90 -16.22 2.40 -9.17
CA ARG A 90 -15.27 1.50 -8.50
C ARG A 90 -14.51 0.60 -9.45
N VAL A 91 -15.18 0.04 -10.47
CA VAL A 91 -14.53 -0.89 -11.40
C VAL A 91 -13.87 -0.11 -12.55
N ALA A 92 -14.67 0.59 -13.35
CA ALA A 92 -14.18 1.31 -14.53
C ALA A 92 -13.19 2.42 -14.16
N THR A 93 -13.44 3.17 -13.08
CA THR A 93 -12.53 4.22 -12.63
C THR A 93 -11.17 3.66 -12.19
N LEU A 94 -11.15 2.63 -11.34
CA LEU A 94 -9.88 2.05 -10.87
C LEU A 94 -9.14 1.34 -12.01
N PHE A 95 -9.86 0.65 -12.90
CA PHE A 95 -9.28 -0.02 -14.05
C PHE A 95 -8.73 0.98 -15.08
N TRP A 96 -9.44 2.08 -15.33
CA TRP A 96 -8.95 3.19 -16.15
C TRP A 96 -7.67 3.79 -15.57
N LEU A 97 -7.67 4.10 -14.27
CA LEU A 97 -6.49 4.63 -13.60
C LEU A 97 -5.32 3.65 -13.65
N TYR A 98 -5.59 2.35 -13.50
CA TYR A 98 -4.59 1.31 -13.68
C TYR A 98 -3.99 1.35 -15.08
N LEU A 99 -4.80 1.27 -16.14
CA LEU A 99 -4.31 1.26 -17.52
C LEU A 99 -3.56 2.56 -17.88
N LEU A 100 -4.10 3.71 -17.50
CA LEU A 100 -3.51 5.01 -17.77
C LEU A 100 -2.13 5.13 -17.11
N TRP A 101 -2.05 4.89 -15.80
CA TRP A 101 -0.80 5.01 -15.08
C TRP A 101 0.17 3.87 -15.40
N MET A 102 -0.33 2.72 -15.85
CA MET A 102 0.50 1.63 -16.37
C MET A 102 1.23 2.10 -17.62
N ALA A 103 0.50 2.68 -18.58
CA ALA A 103 1.08 3.23 -19.79
C ALA A 103 2.09 4.34 -19.50
N ILE A 104 1.75 5.28 -18.59
CA ILE A 104 2.66 6.37 -18.20
C ILE A 104 3.94 5.82 -17.57
N ASN A 105 3.84 4.93 -16.58
CA ASN A 105 5.01 4.33 -15.94
C ASN A 105 5.83 3.51 -16.94
N TRP A 106 5.16 2.73 -17.78
CA TRP A 106 5.82 1.92 -18.79
C TRP A 106 6.61 2.76 -19.78
N ILE A 107 6.01 3.81 -20.35
CA ILE A 107 6.70 4.72 -21.28
C ILE A 107 7.86 5.42 -20.56
N ALA A 108 7.60 6.07 -19.42
CA ALA A 108 8.60 6.87 -18.73
C ALA A 108 9.82 6.04 -18.30
N ILE A 109 9.60 4.87 -17.68
CA ILE A 109 10.68 4.00 -17.20
C ILE A 109 11.42 3.37 -18.39
N SER A 110 10.71 2.95 -19.45
CA SER A 110 11.38 2.40 -20.63
C SER A 110 12.23 3.45 -21.34
N LEU A 111 11.78 4.71 -21.41
CA LEU A 111 12.58 5.82 -21.94
C LEU A 111 13.80 6.09 -21.07
N MET A 112 13.67 6.11 -19.74
CA MET A 112 14.82 6.25 -18.85
C MET A 112 15.86 5.15 -19.08
N ARG A 113 15.42 3.89 -19.15
CA ARG A 113 16.32 2.73 -19.35
C ARG A 113 17.03 2.74 -20.70
N THR A 114 16.37 3.23 -21.76
CA THR A 114 16.91 3.18 -23.13
C THR A 114 17.69 4.44 -23.53
N GLN A 115 17.31 5.60 -23.01
CA GLN A 115 17.89 6.89 -23.41
C GLN A 115 19.01 7.37 -22.47
N ILE A 116 19.05 6.89 -21.23
CA ILE A 116 20.11 7.24 -20.27
C ILE A 116 21.17 6.12 -20.27
N PRO A 117 22.43 6.41 -20.64
CA PRO A 117 23.51 5.40 -20.62
C PRO A 117 23.66 4.76 -19.22
N GLY A 118 23.82 3.44 -19.17
CA GLY A 118 23.96 2.67 -17.92
C GLY A 118 22.67 2.49 -17.10
N ALA A 119 21.59 3.23 -17.41
CA ALA A 119 20.37 3.18 -16.61
C ALA A 119 19.64 1.82 -16.66
N ALA A 120 19.80 1.04 -17.73
CA ALA A 120 19.18 -0.28 -17.85
C ALA A 120 19.69 -1.31 -16.84
N GLU A 121 20.94 -1.15 -16.37
CA GLU A 121 21.59 -2.00 -15.36
C GLU A 121 21.21 -1.59 -13.94
N ILE A 122 21.02 -0.29 -13.72
CA ILE A 122 20.70 0.30 -12.41
C ILE A 122 19.19 0.23 -12.12
N ILE A 123 18.34 0.49 -13.12
CA ILE A 123 16.88 0.47 -12.99
C ILE A 123 16.36 -0.94 -13.29
N PRO A 124 15.89 -1.69 -12.29
CA PRO A 124 15.37 -3.04 -12.50
C PRO A 124 14.02 -3.00 -13.23
N GLY A 125 13.84 -3.92 -14.18
CA GLY A 125 12.55 -4.17 -14.83
C GLY A 125 12.68 -4.61 -16.28
N GLU A 126 12.80 -5.92 -16.49
CA GLU A 126 12.77 -6.57 -17.80
C GLU A 126 11.44 -6.33 -18.56
N ALA A 127 10.36 -5.96 -17.85
CA ALA A 127 9.06 -5.62 -18.42
C ALA A 127 9.01 -4.26 -19.16
N TYR A 128 10.05 -3.43 -19.04
CA TYR A 128 10.11 -2.08 -19.64
C TYR A 128 10.90 -2.08 -20.95
N THR A 129 10.48 -2.89 -21.92
CA THR A 129 11.21 -3.14 -23.19
C THR A 129 10.70 -2.35 -24.40
N LEU A 130 9.90 -1.29 -24.21
CA LEU A 130 9.17 -0.58 -25.30
C LEU A 130 8.39 -1.50 -26.27
N ASN A 131 8.22 -2.78 -25.93
CA ASN A 131 7.49 -3.78 -26.70
C ASN A 131 6.02 -3.82 -26.24
N ILE A 132 5.10 -3.59 -27.18
CA ILE A 132 3.66 -3.57 -26.90
C ILE A 132 3.13 -4.93 -26.42
N ILE A 133 3.71 -6.05 -26.86
CA ILE A 133 3.30 -7.38 -26.43
C ILE A 133 3.66 -7.58 -24.96
N GLU A 134 4.87 -7.16 -24.56
CA GLU A 134 5.30 -7.21 -23.16
C GLU A 134 4.52 -6.23 -22.28
N PHE A 135 4.13 -5.06 -22.82
CA PHE A 135 3.19 -4.17 -22.14
C PHE A 135 1.84 -4.84 -21.88
N VAL A 136 1.24 -5.46 -22.89
CA VAL A 136 -0.05 -6.16 -22.75
C VAL A 136 0.08 -7.33 -21.76
N ARG A 137 1.16 -8.12 -21.83
CA ARG A 137 1.45 -9.18 -20.86
C ARG A 137 1.57 -8.60 -19.45
N GLY A 138 2.34 -7.53 -19.26
CA GLY A 138 2.51 -6.85 -17.97
C GLY A 138 1.19 -6.31 -17.39
N VAL A 139 0.30 -5.82 -18.24
CA VAL A 139 -1.06 -5.39 -17.83
C VAL A 139 -1.86 -6.56 -17.24
N PHE A 140 -1.78 -7.76 -17.83
CA PHE A 140 -2.54 -8.93 -17.37
C PHE A 140 -1.86 -9.68 -16.21
N LEU A 141 -0.53 -9.76 -16.21
CA LEU A 141 0.26 -10.39 -15.16
C LEU A 141 0.42 -9.49 -13.92
N ALA A 142 -0.13 -8.28 -13.97
CA ALA A 142 0.02 -7.25 -12.95
C ALA A 142 1.50 -6.97 -12.63
N ASP A 143 2.35 -7.04 -13.65
CA ASP A 143 3.80 -6.90 -13.53
C ASP A 143 4.24 -5.44 -13.56
N SER A 144 3.82 -4.72 -12.52
CA SER A 144 4.15 -3.31 -12.36
C SER A 144 4.09 -2.88 -10.90
N GLY A 145 4.80 -1.79 -10.59
CA GLY A 145 4.70 -1.11 -9.30
C GLY A 145 3.28 -0.63 -8.97
N ILE A 146 2.34 -0.64 -9.94
CA ILE A 146 0.97 -0.18 -9.75
C ILE A 146 -0.09 -1.31 -9.62
N TRP A 147 0.33 -2.57 -9.47
CA TRP A 147 -0.53 -3.76 -9.33
C TRP A 147 -1.65 -3.68 -8.28
N TYR A 148 -1.52 -2.87 -7.22
CA TYR A 148 -2.57 -2.67 -6.21
C TYR A 148 -3.91 -2.21 -6.80
N LEU A 149 -3.91 -1.34 -7.83
CA LEU A 149 -5.16 -0.89 -8.45
C LEU A 149 -5.87 -2.04 -9.16
N TYR A 150 -5.10 -2.90 -9.84
CA TYR A 150 -5.60 -4.14 -10.42
C TYR A 150 -6.18 -5.06 -9.34
N ALA A 151 -5.46 -5.25 -8.24
CA ALA A 151 -5.91 -6.04 -7.09
C ALA A 151 -7.23 -5.51 -6.51
N LEU A 152 -7.38 -4.20 -6.35
CA LEU A 152 -8.62 -3.59 -5.85
C LEU A 152 -9.81 -3.87 -6.77
N VAL A 153 -9.63 -3.78 -8.09
CA VAL A 153 -10.69 -4.12 -9.05
C VAL A 153 -11.08 -5.59 -8.90
N LEU A 154 -10.09 -6.48 -8.91
CA LEU A 154 -10.31 -7.92 -8.79
C LEU A 154 -11.03 -8.27 -7.48
N TYR A 155 -10.52 -7.81 -6.34
CA TYR A 155 -11.09 -8.11 -5.03
C TYR A 155 -12.47 -7.48 -4.85
N PHE A 156 -12.70 -6.28 -5.38
CA PHE A 156 -14.03 -5.68 -5.39
C PHE A 156 -15.02 -6.54 -6.16
N VAL A 157 -14.67 -6.99 -7.36
CA VAL A 157 -15.53 -7.84 -8.19
C VAL A 157 -15.81 -9.17 -7.48
N VAL A 158 -14.78 -9.85 -6.99
CA VAL A 158 -14.91 -11.13 -6.26
C VAL A 158 -15.79 -10.98 -5.02
N CYS A 159 -15.49 -10.02 -4.14
CA CYS A 159 -16.27 -9.82 -2.92
C CYS A 159 -17.71 -9.40 -3.22
N LYS A 160 -17.93 -8.61 -4.29
CA LYS A 160 -19.28 -8.20 -4.69
C LYS A 160 -20.09 -9.35 -5.27
N THR A 161 -19.50 -10.19 -6.11
CA THR A 161 -20.17 -11.37 -6.69
C THR A 161 -20.56 -12.36 -5.60
N PHE A 162 -19.65 -12.63 -4.66
CA PHE A 162 -19.82 -13.67 -3.64
C PHE A 162 -20.29 -13.12 -2.28
N ASN A 163 -20.88 -11.91 -2.22
CA ASN A 163 -21.24 -11.27 -0.95
C ASN A 163 -22.22 -12.09 -0.09
N ARG A 164 -23.08 -12.91 -0.71
CA ARG A 164 -24.06 -13.77 -0.02
C ARG A 164 -23.42 -15.00 0.64
N VAL A 165 -22.22 -15.37 0.20
CA VAL A 165 -21.44 -16.52 0.70
C VAL A 165 -20.10 -16.04 1.27
N ALA A 166 -20.14 -14.95 2.03
CA ALA A 166 -18.96 -14.27 2.57
C ALA A 166 -18.06 -15.20 3.40
N ILE A 167 -18.63 -16.10 4.22
CA ILE A 167 -17.85 -17.03 5.06
C ILE A 167 -17.10 -18.06 4.19
N PRO A 168 -17.75 -18.81 3.27
CA PRO A 168 -17.04 -19.64 2.31
C PRO A 168 -15.96 -18.88 1.52
N LEU A 169 -16.24 -17.66 1.07
CA LEU A 169 -15.26 -16.85 0.36
C LEU A 169 -14.02 -16.55 1.22
N LEU A 170 -14.20 -16.19 2.49
CA LEU A 170 -13.07 -15.97 3.41
C LEU A 170 -12.23 -17.24 3.58
N ILE A 171 -12.86 -18.40 3.70
CA ILE A 171 -12.14 -19.68 3.81
C ILE A 171 -11.33 -19.93 2.53
N VAL A 172 -11.95 -19.78 1.35
CA VAL A 172 -11.27 -19.96 0.07
C VAL A 172 -10.09 -19.00 -0.08
N LEU A 173 -10.26 -17.72 0.24
CA LEU A 173 -9.18 -16.74 0.15
C LEU A 173 -8.04 -17.02 1.14
N ALA A 174 -8.35 -17.50 2.34
CA ALA A 174 -7.32 -17.92 3.29
C ALA A 174 -6.54 -19.14 2.77
N LEU A 175 -7.24 -20.12 2.19
CA LEU A 175 -6.58 -21.28 1.57
C LEU A 175 -5.72 -20.86 0.37
N LEU A 176 -6.21 -19.96 -0.49
CA LEU A 176 -5.45 -19.45 -1.63
C LEU A 176 -4.16 -18.75 -1.20
N GLN A 177 -4.18 -18.00 -0.09
CA GLN A 177 -2.95 -17.43 0.48
C GLN A 177 -2.02 -18.54 0.99
N ILE A 178 -2.54 -19.48 1.79
CA ILE A 178 -1.72 -20.55 2.41
C ILE A 178 -1.04 -21.40 1.34
N PHE A 179 -1.75 -21.69 0.25
CA PHE A 179 -1.24 -22.49 -0.86
C PHE A 179 -0.68 -21.66 -2.02
N SER A 180 -0.50 -20.35 -1.85
CA SER A 180 -0.07 -19.44 -2.93
C SER A 180 1.24 -19.88 -3.59
N GLU A 181 2.18 -20.40 -2.79
CA GLU A 181 3.48 -20.93 -3.24
C GLU A 181 3.35 -22.17 -4.14
N TYR A 182 2.27 -22.94 -4.02
CA TYR A 182 2.04 -24.14 -4.84
C TYR A 182 1.16 -23.86 -6.07
N ILE A 183 0.50 -22.69 -6.10
CA ILE A 183 -0.42 -22.32 -7.18
C ILE A 183 0.34 -21.66 -8.34
N THR A 184 1.34 -20.84 -8.05
CA THR A 184 2.03 -20.05 -9.07
C THR A 184 3.43 -19.63 -8.63
N ASP A 185 4.36 -19.67 -9.57
CA ASP A 185 5.70 -19.07 -9.41
C ASP A 185 5.72 -17.60 -9.84
N VAL A 186 4.63 -17.09 -10.44
CA VAL A 186 4.54 -15.70 -10.89
C VAL A 186 4.38 -14.79 -9.68
N TRP A 187 5.46 -14.10 -9.32
CA TRP A 187 5.58 -13.26 -8.12
C TRP A 187 4.38 -12.32 -7.87
N ASN A 188 3.89 -11.62 -8.90
CA ASN A 188 2.78 -10.69 -8.74
C ASN A 188 1.44 -11.40 -8.60
N PHE A 189 1.25 -12.54 -9.27
CA PHE A 189 0.04 -13.35 -9.10
C PHE A 189 0.00 -13.96 -7.71
N LYS A 190 1.14 -14.42 -7.18
CA LYS A 190 1.27 -14.85 -5.79
C LYS A 190 0.83 -13.75 -4.82
N LYS A 191 1.27 -12.51 -5.01
CA LYS A 191 0.82 -11.36 -4.19
C LYS A 191 -0.70 -11.15 -4.27
N LEU A 192 -1.31 -11.33 -5.45
CA LEU A 192 -2.76 -11.24 -5.59
C LEU A 192 -3.49 -12.30 -4.75
N LEU A 193 -2.92 -13.50 -4.62
CA LEU A 193 -3.47 -14.53 -3.74
C LEU A 193 -3.23 -14.21 -2.26
N ASP A 194 -2.02 -13.72 -1.93
CA ASP A 194 -1.60 -13.44 -0.55
C ASP A 194 -2.49 -12.41 0.17
N TYR A 195 -3.01 -11.41 -0.56
CA TYR A 195 -3.69 -10.28 0.07
C TYR A 195 -5.21 -10.24 -0.05
N GLY A 196 -5.81 -11.11 -0.87
CA GLY A 196 -7.27 -11.11 -1.10
C GLY A 196 -8.07 -11.30 0.19
N ILE A 197 -7.56 -12.14 1.09
CA ILE A 197 -8.19 -12.40 2.40
C ILE A 197 -8.29 -11.13 3.26
N PHE A 198 -7.28 -10.26 3.28
CA PHE A 198 -7.31 -9.04 4.10
C PHE A 198 -8.36 -8.05 3.59
N TYR A 199 -8.49 -7.91 2.27
CA TYR A 199 -9.55 -7.11 1.68
C TYR A 199 -10.93 -7.66 2.05
N ALA A 200 -11.13 -8.98 1.93
CA ALA A 200 -12.39 -9.62 2.28
C ALA A 200 -12.70 -9.51 3.79
N MET A 201 -11.71 -9.68 4.67
CA MET A 201 -11.85 -9.48 6.12
C MET A 201 -12.26 -8.04 6.45
N GLY A 202 -11.65 -7.05 5.79
CA GLY A 202 -12.05 -5.66 5.92
C GLY A 202 -13.48 -5.41 5.47
N CYS A 203 -13.86 -5.98 4.32
CA CYS A 203 -15.20 -5.82 3.74
C CYS A 203 -16.28 -6.49 4.60
N PHE A 204 -16.19 -7.79 4.87
CA PHE A 204 -17.24 -8.53 5.57
C PHE A 204 -17.15 -8.39 7.09
N GLY A 205 -15.97 -8.08 7.63
CA GLY A 205 -15.75 -7.82 9.05
C GLY A 205 -15.94 -6.37 9.47
N ARG A 206 -16.40 -5.46 8.58
CA ARG A 206 -16.48 -4.02 8.82
C ARG A 206 -17.09 -3.66 10.18
N ASP A 207 -18.27 -4.18 10.49
CA ASP A 207 -19.00 -3.76 11.70
C ASP A 207 -18.31 -4.27 12.96
N ARG A 208 -17.73 -5.48 12.91
CA ARG A 208 -16.91 -6.03 14.01
C ARG A 208 -15.63 -5.24 14.22
N ILE A 209 -14.90 -4.91 13.15
CA ILE A 209 -13.69 -4.07 13.21
C ILE A 209 -14.05 -2.71 13.81
N ALA A 210 -15.12 -2.09 13.32
CA ALA A 210 -15.58 -0.80 13.82
C ALA A 210 -15.96 -0.82 15.30
N HIS A 211 -16.59 -1.90 15.76
CA HIS A 211 -16.95 -2.08 17.17
C HIS A 211 -15.72 -2.34 18.05
N VAL A 212 -14.86 -3.30 17.67
CA VAL A 212 -13.68 -3.70 18.46
C VAL A 212 -12.69 -2.55 18.60
N TYR A 213 -12.46 -1.79 17.53
CA TYR A 213 -11.51 -0.69 17.50
C TYR A 213 -12.20 0.69 17.57
N ALA A 214 -13.42 0.75 18.10
CA ALA A 214 -14.08 2.02 18.41
C ALA A 214 -13.24 2.84 19.41
N GLU A 215 -12.66 2.13 20.38
CA GLU A 215 -11.79 2.69 21.41
C GLU A 215 -10.52 1.85 21.56
N PHE A 216 -9.43 2.52 21.92
CA PHE A 216 -8.19 1.85 22.30
C PHE A 216 -8.40 1.05 23.59
N SER A 217 -7.89 -0.19 23.57
CA SER A 217 -7.88 -1.11 24.71
C SER A 217 -6.44 -1.47 25.06
N ALA A 218 -5.97 -1.04 26.23
CA ALA A 218 -4.63 -1.37 26.72
C ALA A 218 -4.42 -2.88 26.87
N LYS A 219 -5.43 -3.60 27.37
CA LYS A 219 -5.40 -5.06 27.50
C LYS A 219 -5.19 -5.73 26.13
N ARG A 220 -5.94 -5.32 25.10
CA ARG A 220 -5.79 -5.85 23.74
C ARG A 220 -4.40 -5.53 23.18
N TRP A 221 -3.96 -4.28 23.30
CA TRP A 221 -2.66 -3.85 22.81
C TRP A 221 -1.50 -4.65 23.44
N VAL A 222 -1.51 -4.84 24.76
CA VAL A 222 -0.50 -5.65 25.47
C VAL A 222 -0.58 -7.12 25.08
N LEU A 223 -1.77 -7.73 25.08
CA LEU A 223 -1.91 -9.16 24.78
C LEU A 223 -1.55 -9.48 23.32
N VAL A 224 -2.03 -8.67 22.37
CA VAL A 224 -1.73 -8.85 20.95
C VAL A 224 -0.26 -8.53 20.68
N GLY A 225 0.31 -7.50 21.32
CA GLY A 225 1.72 -7.15 21.20
C GLY A 225 2.65 -8.25 21.76
N ALA A 226 2.37 -8.75 22.96
CA ALA A 226 3.12 -9.86 23.56
C ALA A 226 2.98 -11.15 22.72
N GLY A 227 1.76 -11.46 22.26
CA GLY A 227 1.48 -12.59 21.38
C GLY A 227 2.22 -12.48 20.05
N LEU A 228 2.27 -11.30 19.44
CA LEU A 228 3.03 -11.03 18.22
C LEU A 228 4.53 -11.28 18.43
N LEU A 229 5.13 -10.70 19.46
CA LEU A 229 6.55 -10.86 19.75
C LEU A 229 6.91 -12.32 20.04
N ALA A 230 6.10 -13.01 20.85
CA ALA A 230 6.29 -14.43 21.16
C ALA A 230 6.17 -15.30 19.89
N SER A 231 5.15 -15.05 19.06
CA SER A 231 4.94 -15.79 17.82
C SER A 231 6.06 -15.56 16.81
N MET A 232 6.58 -14.33 16.70
CA MET A 232 7.73 -14.03 15.85
C MET A 232 8.99 -14.74 16.33
N ALA A 233 9.24 -14.76 17.65
CA ALA A 233 10.39 -15.47 18.24
C ALA A 233 10.31 -16.98 18.00
N VAL A 234 9.15 -17.60 18.28
CA VAL A 234 8.90 -19.02 18.04
C VAL A 234 9.02 -19.36 16.55
N ALA A 235 8.41 -18.55 15.68
CA ALA A 235 8.46 -18.80 14.24
C ALA A 235 9.88 -18.72 13.67
N ARG A 236 10.72 -17.81 14.18
CA ARG A 236 12.14 -17.74 13.82
C ARG A 236 12.91 -18.95 14.35
N GLN A 237 12.70 -19.31 15.62
CA GLN A 237 13.41 -20.43 16.24
C GLN A 237 13.11 -21.77 15.55
N LEU A 238 11.86 -21.95 15.09
CA LEU A 238 11.42 -23.15 14.38
C LEU A 238 11.70 -23.11 12.86
N GLY A 239 12.25 -22.01 12.34
CA GLY A 239 12.49 -21.84 10.89
C GLY A 239 11.22 -21.71 10.04
N ILE A 240 10.05 -21.53 10.66
CA ILE A 240 8.75 -21.45 9.98
C ILE A 240 8.28 -20.02 9.71
N PHE A 241 9.14 -19.01 9.95
CA PHE A 241 8.79 -17.60 9.81
C PHE A 241 8.24 -17.26 8.42
N TYR A 242 8.83 -17.84 7.37
CA TYR A 242 8.44 -17.55 5.99
C TYR A 242 7.28 -18.41 5.46
N LEU A 243 6.80 -19.39 6.23
CA LEU A 243 5.67 -20.21 5.79
C LEU A 243 4.41 -19.35 5.58
N PRO A 244 3.64 -19.55 4.49
CA PRO A 244 2.45 -18.76 4.20
C PRO A 244 1.43 -18.70 5.33
N ALA A 245 1.18 -19.81 6.02
CA ALA A 245 0.26 -19.88 7.15
C ALA A 245 0.76 -19.04 8.34
N THR A 246 2.06 -19.09 8.65
CA THR A 246 2.69 -18.26 9.68
C THR A 246 2.59 -16.78 9.31
N GLN A 247 2.85 -16.43 8.06
CA GLN A 247 2.74 -15.05 7.57
C GLN A 247 1.31 -14.52 7.65
N LEU A 248 0.29 -15.32 7.33
CA LEU A 248 -1.12 -14.96 7.54
C LEU A 248 -1.41 -14.65 9.00
N PHE A 249 -1.02 -15.56 9.90
CA PHE A 249 -1.26 -15.40 11.33
C PHE A 249 -0.56 -14.16 11.90
N LEU A 250 0.74 -13.98 11.60
CA LEU A 250 1.51 -12.81 12.02
C LEU A 250 0.94 -11.51 11.44
N SER A 251 0.50 -11.51 10.18
CA SER A 251 -0.15 -10.35 9.57
C SER A 251 -1.42 -9.94 10.32
N CYS A 252 -2.27 -10.90 10.72
CA CYS A 252 -3.47 -10.61 11.50
C CYS A 252 -3.14 -9.97 12.86
N LEU A 253 -2.13 -10.49 13.57
CA LEU A 253 -1.65 -9.91 14.82
C LEU A 253 -1.05 -8.51 14.62
N MET A 254 -0.20 -8.33 13.60
CA MET A 254 0.42 -7.04 13.29
C MET A 254 -0.61 -5.98 12.91
N VAL A 255 -1.60 -6.32 12.09
CA VAL A 255 -2.69 -5.42 11.71
C VAL A 255 -3.49 -5.01 12.96
N SER A 256 -3.84 -5.97 13.83
CA SER A 256 -4.54 -5.69 15.08
C SER A 256 -3.73 -4.76 16.00
N PHE A 257 -2.47 -5.10 16.23
CA PHE A 257 -1.55 -4.31 17.04
C PHE A 257 -1.34 -2.91 16.49
N ALA A 258 -1.23 -2.76 15.17
CA ALA A 258 -1.02 -1.47 14.53
C ALA A 258 -2.25 -0.56 14.62
N ILE A 259 -3.47 -1.09 14.46
CA ILE A 259 -4.70 -0.30 14.64
C ILE A 259 -4.77 0.25 16.07
N ASP A 260 -4.46 -0.57 17.08
CA ASP A 260 -4.42 -0.11 18.48
C ASP A 260 -3.29 0.89 18.73
N THR A 261 -2.11 0.65 18.19
CA THR A 261 -0.97 1.55 18.32
C THR A 261 -1.28 2.92 17.72
N LEU A 262 -1.87 2.96 16.52
CA LEU A 262 -2.31 4.20 15.90
C LEU A 262 -3.40 4.89 16.73
N SER A 263 -4.36 4.13 17.27
CA SER A 263 -5.40 4.65 18.14
C SER A 263 -4.85 5.24 19.44
N LEU A 264 -3.82 4.61 20.01
CA LEU A 264 -3.10 5.09 21.19
C LEU A 264 -2.33 6.39 20.88
N ILE A 265 -1.55 6.40 19.80
CA ILE A 265 -0.78 7.58 19.40
C ILE A 265 -1.72 8.77 19.18
N LEU A 266 -2.87 8.55 18.52
CA LEU A 266 -3.87 9.60 18.27
C LEU A 266 -4.54 10.17 19.53
N ARG A 267 -4.42 9.51 20.69
CA ARG A 267 -4.86 10.09 21.98
C ARG A 267 -3.92 11.19 22.46
N PHE A 268 -2.63 11.14 22.10
CA PHE A 268 -1.60 12.05 22.59
C PHE A 268 -1.11 13.02 21.51
N TRP A 269 -1.04 12.57 20.25
CA TRP A 269 -0.50 13.33 19.12
C TRP A 269 -1.44 13.27 17.92
N GLN A 270 -1.90 14.43 17.47
CA GLN A 270 -2.71 14.53 16.26
C GLN A 270 -1.84 14.36 15.00
N MET A 271 -1.90 13.19 14.36
CA MET A 271 -1.06 12.84 13.20
C MET A 271 -1.52 13.52 11.90
N ARG A 272 -1.66 14.86 11.91
CA ARG A 272 -2.26 15.64 10.81
C ARG A 272 -1.57 15.42 9.47
N THR A 273 -0.24 15.30 9.46
CA THR A 273 0.55 15.06 8.24
C THR A 273 0.23 13.69 7.63
N LEU A 274 0.20 12.63 8.44
CA LEU A 274 -0.18 11.30 7.95
C LEU A 274 -1.64 11.25 7.51
N GLN A 275 -2.54 11.92 8.23
CA GLN A 275 -3.94 12.02 7.81
C GLN A 275 -4.09 12.74 6.47
N ALA A 276 -3.36 13.85 6.27
CA ALA A 276 -3.34 14.57 5.00
C ALA A 276 -2.81 13.69 3.86
N LEU A 277 -1.73 12.94 4.11
CA LEU A 277 -1.18 11.96 3.17
C LEU A 277 -2.18 10.84 2.87
N GLY A 278 -2.86 10.31 3.90
CA GLY A 278 -3.86 9.25 3.78
C GLY A 278 -5.13 9.64 3.04
N LYS A 279 -5.47 10.93 3.02
CA LYS A 279 -6.54 11.46 2.16
C LYS A 279 -6.14 11.52 0.69
N ARG A 280 -4.83 11.57 0.40
CA ARG A 280 -4.25 11.75 -0.94
C ARG A 280 -3.31 10.60 -1.32
N THR A 281 -3.68 9.36 -1.00
CA THR A 281 -2.83 8.18 -1.28
C THR A 281 -2.67 7.91 -2.77
N LEU A 282 -3.69 8.19 -3.59
CA LEU A 282 -3.68 7.82 -5.01
C LEU A 282 -2.53 8.50 -5.80
N PRO A 283 -2.34 9.83 -5.73
CA PRO A 283 -1.21 10.48 -6.42
C PRO A 283 0.15 9.92 -6.02
N VAL A 284 0.38 9.72 -4.72
CA VAL A 284 1.63 9.14 -4.21
C VAL A 284 1.81 7.73 -4.75
N TYR A 285 0.76 6.92 -4.72
CA TYR A 285 0.79 5.55 -5.20
C TYR A 285 1.19 5.44 -6.69
N VAL A 286 0.64 6.28 -7.56
CA VAL A 286 0.88 6.16 -9.01
C VAL A 286 2.13 6.89 -9.50
N ILE A 287 2.58 7.92 -8.78
CA ILE A 287 3.74 8.76 -9.18
C ILE A 287 5.05 8.28 -8.54
N HIS A 288 5.06 7.68 -7.35
CA HIS A 288 6.31 7.49 -6.59
C HIS A 288 7.42 6.79 -7.38
N MET A 289 7.12 5.76 -8.16
CA MET A 289 8.13 5.07 -8.98
C MET A 289 8.78 5.98 -10.02
N LEU A 290 8.03 6.92 -10.59
CA LEU A 290 8.57 7.92 -11.52
C LEU A 290 9.58 8.87 -10.87
N LEU A 291 9.55 9.01 -9.53
CA LEU A 291 10.52 9.80 -8.79
C LEU A 291 11.65 8.94 -8.20
N VAL A 292 11.32 7.71 -7.78
CA VAL A 292 12.29 6.76 -7.21
C VAL A 292 13.33 6.34 -8.26
N HIS A 293 12.93 6.03 -9.49
CA HIS A 293 13.88 5.55 -10.51
C HIS A 293 14.94 6.60 -10.90
N PRO A 294 14.58 7.87 -11.22
CA PRO A 294 15.59 8.92 -11.40
C PRO A 294 16.47 9.12 -10.19
N LEU A 295 15.90 9.06 -8.98
CA LEU A 295 16.67 9.18 -7.74
C LEU A 295 17.70 8.07 -7.61
N THR A 296 17.34 6.83 -7.98
CA THR A 296 18.26 5.70 -7.98
C THR A 296 19.48 5.97 -8.86
N LEU A 297 19.29 6.54 -10.05
CA LEU A 297 20.40 6.89 -10.94
C LEU A 297 21.35 7.93 -10.32
N VAL A 298 20.81 8.89 -9.56
CA VAL A 298 21.62 9.92 -8.89
C VAL A 298 22.38 9.36 -7.67
N MET A 299 21.86 8.31 -7.04
CA MET A 299 22.41 7.76 -5.79
C MET A 299 23.58 6.79 -6.00
N VAL A 300 23.82 6.30 -7.22
CA VAL A 300 24.91 5.37 -7.53
C VAL A 300 26.29 5.96 -7.25
N ASP A 301 26.46 7.26 -7.51
CA ASP A 301 27.74 7.94 -7.32
C ASP A 301 27.90 8.55 -5.91
N VAL A 302 26.99 8.21 -4.98
CA VAL A 302 27.01 8.76 -3.61
C VAL A 302 27.78 7.81 -2.70
N GLU A 303 28.87 8.31 -2.12
CA GLU A 303 29.64 7.64 -1.08
C GLU A 303 29.41 8.35 0.26
N LEU A 304 29.00 7.59 1.29
CA LEU A 304 28.84 8.08 2.66
C LEU A 304 29.81 7.36 3.60
N SER A 305 31.07 7.78 3.57
CA SER A 305 32.13 7.27 4.44
C SER A 305 32.35 8.14 5.70
N GLY A 306 32.98 7.55 6.72
CA GLY A 306 33.24 8.21 8.01
C GLY A 306 32.02 8.29 8.95
N SER A 307 32.27 8.69 10.21
CA SER A 307 31.26 8.69 11.27
C SER A 307 30.07 9.61 10.99
N LEU A 308 30.31 10.78 10.39
CA LEU A 308 29.25 11.72 10.00
C LEU A 308 28.40 11.17 8.83
N GLY A 309 29.02 10.57 7.82
CA GLY A 309 28.32 9.94 6.70
C GLY A 309 27.41 8.80 7.17
N GLN A 310 27.91 7.98 8.08
CA GLN A 310 27.15 6.88 8.68
C GLN A 310 25.98 7.37 9.55
N ALA A 311 26.16 8.45 10.31
CA ALA A 311 25.08 9.07 11.07
C ALA A 311 23.96 9.61 10.15
N ILE A 312 24.34 10.22 9.03
CA ILE A 312 23.39 10.69 8.00
C ILE A 312 22.66 9.50 7.36
N ALA A 313 23.39 8.43 7.03
CA ALA A 313 22.84 7.22 6.40
C ALA A 313 21.69 6.59 7.19
N VAL A 314 21.74 6.61 8.52
CA VAL A 314 20.64 6.07 9.37
C VAL A 314 19.31 6.82 9.15
N ALA A 315 19.36 8.15 8.99
CA ALA A 315 18.16 8.96 8.79
C ALA A 315 17.74 9.06 7.30
N LEU A 316 18.68 8.83 6.40
CA LEU A 316 18.54 9.10 4.97
C LEU A 316 17.34 8.40 4.30
N PRO A 317 17.01 7.12 4.56
CA PRO A 317 15.85 6.49 3.96
C PRO A 317 14.53 7.20 4.29
N ILE A 318 14.38 7.67 5.53
CA ILE A 318 13.18 8.39 5.98
C ILE A 318 13.11 9.76 5.29
N ILE A 319 14.25 10.43 5.16
CA ILE A 319 14.37 11.71 4.45
C ILE A 319 13.98 11.52 2.99
N ILE A 320 14.59 10.56 2.30
CA ILE A 320 14.30 10.24 0.90
C ILE A 320 12.81 9.93 0.70
N ALA A 321 12.24 9.05 1.53
CA ALA A 321 10.82 8.70 1.43
C ALA A 321 9.90 9.91 1.64
N THR A 322 10.26 10.81 2.55
CA THR A 322 9.53 12.06 2.81
C THR A 322 9.61 13.00 1.61
N VAL A 323 10.80 13.18 1.03
CA VAL A 323 11.02 13.99 -0.17
C VAL A 323 10.24 13.44 -1.36
N VAL A 324 10.26 12.12 -1.57
CA VAL A 324 9.47 11.48 -2.65
C VAL A 324 7.97 11.69 -2.44
N CYS A 325 7.45 11.48 -1.21
CA CYS A 325 6.05 11.74 -0.91
C CYS A 325 5.66 13.21 -1.17
N ALA A 326 6.49 14.15 -0.71
CA ALA A 326 6.28 15.58 -0.93
C ALA A 326 6.33 15.92 -2.44
N GLY A 327 7.28 15.36 -3.18
CA GLY A 327 7.41 15.49 -4.62
C GLY A 327 6.17 14.99 -5.37
N CYS A 328 5.64 13.82 -5.01
CA CYS A 328 4.38 13.32 -5.59
C CYS A 328 3.20 14.27 -5.36
N LEU A 329 3.10 14.84 -4.14
CA LEU A 329 2.04 15.79 -3.81
C LEU A 329 2.22 17.14 -4.52
N LEU A 330 3.47 17.58 -4.72
CA LEU A 330 3.79 18.76 -5.51
C LEU A 330 3.42 18.56 -6.98
N VAL A 331 3.82 17.43 -7.59
CA VAL A 331 3.43 17.07 -8.97
C VAL A 331 1.91 17.08 -9.09
N ARG A 332 1.20 16.49 -8.13
CA ARG A 332 -0.27 16.53 -8.09
C ARG A 332 -0.81 17.95 -8.06
N TYR A 333 -0.27 18.79 -7.17
CA TYR A 333 -0.69 20.19 -7.04
C TYR A 333 -0.49 20.96 -8.36
N LEU A 334 0.65 20.77 -9.04
CA LEU A 334 0.92 21.40 -10.32
C LEU A 334 -0.05 20.93 -11.42
N LEU A 335 -0.35 19.62 -11.46
CA LEU A 335 -1.29 19.03 -12.42
C LEU A 335 -2.76 19.43 -12.16
N ASP A 336 -3.10 19.82 -10.93
CA ASP A 336 -4.44 20.25 -10.54
C ASP A 336 -4.85 21.62 -11.11
N HIS A 337 -3.95 22.37 -11.75
CA HIS A 337 -4.26 23.70 -12.31
C HIS A 337 -4.57 23.68 -13.82
N GLY A 338 -4.70 22.50 -14.44
CA GLY A 338 -4.94 22.39 -15.89
C GLY A 338 -5.52 21.05 -16.34
N PRO A 339 -5.22 20.58 -17.58
CA PRO A 339 -5.73 19.32 -18.11
C PRO A 339 -5.25 18.10 -17.31
N GLY A 340 -4.18 18.25 -16.51
CA GLY A 340 -3.63 17.22 -15.64
C GLY A 340 -4.60 16.64 -14.60
N ARG A 341 -5.70 17.34 -14.27
CA ARG A 341 -6.79 16.75 -13.47
C ARG A 341 -7.34 15.47 -14.08
N ALA A 342 -7.38 15.39 -15.41
CA ALA A 342 -7.88 14.20 -16.12
C ALA A 342 -7.04 12.95 -15.86
N LEU A 343 -5.81 13.09 -15.36
CA LEU A 343 -4.93 11.95 -15.05
C LEU A 343 -5.34 11.20 -13.78
N PHE A 344 -6.22 11.78 -12.96
CA PHE A 344 -6.60 11.20 -11.66
C PHE A 344 -8.08 10.86 -11.54
N ASP A 345 -8.89 11.16 -12.56
CA ASP A 345 -10.33 10.94 -12.55
C ASP A 345 -10.81 10.22 -13.82
N PHE A 346 -11.93 9.50 -13.69
CA PHE A 346 -12.56 8.84 -14.84
C PHE A 346 -13.36 9.86 -15.69
N PRO A 347 -13.15 9.91 -17.02
CA PRO A 347 -13.76 10.93 -17.88
C PRO A 347 -15.28 11.09 -17.76
N ALA A 348 -16.02 9.98 -17.63
CA ALA A 348 -17.49 10.03 -17.58
C ALA A 348 -18.07 10.49 -16.23
N LEU A 349 -17.27 10.52 -15.15
CA LEU A 349 -17.70 11.03 -13.84
C LEU A 349 -17.44 12.52 -13.67
N ARG A 350 -16.65 13.12 -14.58
CA ARG A 350 -16.30 14.55 -14.59
C ARG A 350 -17.50 15.49 -14.82
N ASN A 351 -18.55 14.99 -15.48
CA ASN A 351 -19.73 15.78 -15.87
C ASN A 351 -20.89 15.69 -14.87
N ARG A 352 -20.71 15.04 -13.71
CA ARG A 352 -21.73 15.10 -12.65
C ARG A 352 -21.52 16.37 -11.84
N PRO A 353 -22.51 17.27 -11.75
CA PRO A 353 -22.41 18.40 -10.83
C PRO A 353 -22.17 17.83 -9.43
N VAL A 354 -21.16 18.37 -8.75
CA VAL A 354 -20.91 18.11 -7.34
C VAL A 354 -22.14 18.58 -6.59
N THR A 355 -23.05 17.67 -6.26
CA THR A 355 -24.09 17.95 -5.27
C THR A 355 -23.38 18.18 -3.95
N GLN A 356 -23.14 19.45 -3.62
CA GLN A 356 -22.90 19.91 -2.27
C GLN A 356 -24.14 19.52 -1.46
N ASN A 357 -24.08 18.42 -0.70
CA ASN A 357 -24.98 18.22 0.41
C ASN A 357 -24.12 18.04 1.67
N ALA A 358 -24.46 18.90 2.62
CA ALA A 358 -23.85 19.12 3.93
C ALA A 358 -23.81 17.88 4.84
#